data_AF-A0A931L6T0-F1
#
_entry.id   AF-A0A931L6T0-F1
#
_cell.length_a   1.000
_cell.length_b   1.000
_cell.length_c   1.000
_cell.angle_alpha   90.00
_cell.angle_beta   90.00
_cell.angle_gamma   90.00
#
_symmetry.space_group_name_H-M   'P 1'
#
loop_
_entity.id
_entity.type
_entity.pdbx_description
1 polymer ?
#
loop_
_entity_poly.entity_id
_entity_poly.type
_entity_poly.pdbx_seq_one_letter_code
_entity_poly.pdbx_strand_id
1 'polypeptide(L)'
;MSESGTSPAGAMMRAAAALVAISGVLHLIASATSGFAAEGVRLAPPGLIYLIAAFGLFRGARWLAFLMFPALLIGAVLSFGFSGGGGAVPGWAYAAISAADALAAGCMFFALWPTR
;
A
#
# COMPACT_ATOMS: atom_id res chain seq x y z
N MET A 1 31.62 -16.66 -7.94
CA MET A 1 30.19 -16.32 -8.03
C MET A 1 29.72 -16.00 -6.62
N SER A 2 29.58 -14.73 -6.26
CA SER A 2 29.10 -14.34 -4.93
C SER A 2 27.58 -14.35 -4.94
N GLU A 3 26.95 -15.11 -4.05
CA GLU A 3 25.55 -14.94 -3.72
C GLU A 3 25.35 -13.53 -3.17
N SER A 4 24.90 -12.60 -4.00
CA SER A 4 24.39 -11.31 -3.54
C SER A 4 23.00 -11.53 -2.95
N GLY A 5 22.92 -12.23 -1.83
CA GLY A 5 21.67 -12.42 -1.09
C GLY A 5 21.16 -11.05 -0.66
N THR A 6 19.97 -10.67 -1.11
CA THR A 6 19.30 -9.46 -0.61
C THR A 6 19.18 -9.58 0.90
N SER A 7 19.70 -8.60 1.65
CA SER A 7 19.57 -8.59 3.11
C SER A 7 18.09 -8.75 3.51
N PRO A 8 17.78 -9.34 4.68
CA PRO A 8 16.39 -9.47 5.12
C PRO A 8 15.61 -8.15 5.07
N ALA A 9 16.24 -7.04 5.49
CA ALA A 9 15.66 -5.71 5.39
C ALA A 9 15.42 -5.25 3.94
N GLY A 10 16.34 -5.58 3.01
CA GLY A 10 16.15 -5.33 1.58
C GLY A 10 15.00 -6.14 0.98
N ALA A 11 14.87 -7.42 1.37
CA ALA A 11 13.75 -8.26 0.96
C ALA A 11 12.41 -7.70 1.48
N MET A 12 12.37 -7.28 2.74
CA MET A 12 11.18 -6.63 3.33
C MET A 12 10.83 -5.31 2.63
N MET A 13 11.83 -4.49 2.28
CA MET A 13 11.57 -3.25 1.52
C MET A 13 11.00 -3.53 0.13
N ARG A 14 11.49 -4.57 -0.57
CA ARG A 14 10.93 -4.98 -1.86
C ARG A 14 9.51 -5.54 -1.74
N ALA A 15 9.24 -6.31 -0.70
CA ALA A 15 7.89 -6.79 -0.40
C ALA A 15 6.94 -5.63 -0.11
N ALA A 16 7.37 -4.66 0.72
CA ALA A 16 6.62 -3.44 0.98
C ALA A 16 6.32 -2.67 -0.32
N ALA A 17 7.32 -2.47 -1.19
CA ALA A 17 7.13 -1.79 -2.47
C ALA A 17 6.08 -2.49 -3.36
N ALA A 18 6.11 -3.83 -3.42
CA ALA A 18 5.12 -4.61 -4.16
C ALA A 18 3.71 -4.47 -3.57
N LEU A 19 3.58 -4.52 -2.24
CA LEU A 19 2.30 -4.35 -1.56
C LEU A 19 1.74 -2.93 -1.72
N VAL A 20 2.59 -1.90 -1.69
CA VAL A 20 2.17 -0.51 -2.01
C VAL A 20 1.70 -0.41 -3.45
N ALA A 21 2.39 -1.06 -4.40
CA ALA A 21 1.94 -1.08 -5.79
C ALA A 21 0.58 -1.78 -5.94
N ILE A 22 0.40 -2.93 -5.27
CA ILE A 22 -0.87 -3.67 -5.24
C ILE A 22 -1.97 -2.79 -4.65
N SER A 23 -1.73 -2.12 -3.52
CA SER A 23 -2.69 -1.19 -2.93
C SER A 23 -3.03 -0.05 -3.90
N GLY A 24 -2.03 0.51 -4.59
CA GLY A 24 -2.24 1.52 -5.61
C GLY A 24 -3.16 1.06 -6.75
N VAL A 25 -2.97 -0.17 -7.24
CA VAL A 25 -3.86 -0.77 -8.25
C VAL A 25 -5.26 -1.02 -7.68
N LEU A 26 -5.38 -1.52 -6.45
CA LEU A 26 -6.66 -1.78 -5.80
C LEU A 26 -7.49 -0.51 -5.64
N HIS A 27 -6.88 0.63 -5.33
CA HIS A 27 -7.53 1.93 -5.31
C HIS A 27 -8.14 2.31 -6.67
N LEU A 28 -7.43 2.06 -7.77
CA LEU A 28 -7.93 2.30 -9.12
C LEU A 28 -9.05 1.33 -9.51
N ILE A 29 -8.94 0.06 -9.10
CA ILE A 29 -10.00 -0.94 -9.28
C ILE A 29 -11.24 -0.55 -8.48
N ALA A 30 -11.09 -0.09 -7.24
CA ALA A 30 -12.20 0.38 -6.41
C ALA A 30 -12.92 1.57 -7.07
N SER A 31 -12.15 2.49 -7.64
CA SER A 31 -12.68 3.60 -8.43
C SER A 31 -13.51 3.12 -9.63
N ALA A 32 -12.94 2.22 -10.45
CA ALA A 32 -13.61 1.69 -11.63
C ALA A 32 -14.86 0.84 -11.29
N THR A 33 -14.79 -0.01 -10.26
CA THR A 33 -15.89 -0.88 -9.84
C THR A 33 -17.05 -0.13 -9.19
N SER A 34 -16.80 1.08 -8.67
CA SER A 34 -17.86 2.00 -8.25
C SER A 34 -18.57 2.71 -9.42
N GLY A 35 -18.19 2.41 -10.67
CA GLY A 35 -18.67 3.13 -11.85
C GLY A 35 -18.22 4.60 -11.87
N PHE A 36 -17.07 4.90 -11.24
CA PHE A 36 -16.58 6.26 -11.02
C PHE A 36 -17.55 7.16 -10.25
N ALA A 37 -18.31 6.59 -9.32
CA ALA A 37 -19.06 7.39 -8.35
C ALA A 37 -18.10 8.29 -7.54
N ALA A 38 -18.62 9.40 -7.00
CA ALA A 38 -17.80 10.39 -6.30
C ALA A 38 -16.94 9.80 -5.17
N GLU A 39 -17.45 8.80 -4.47
CA GLU A 39 -16.72 8.03 -3.45
C GLU A 39 -15.51 7.29 -4.05
N GLY A 40 -15.70 6.52 -5.12
CA GLY A 40 -14.61 5.78 -5.76
C GLY A 40 -13.62 6.67 -6.51
N VAL A 41 -14.05 7.79 -7.10
CA VAL A 41 -13.12 8.76 -7.72
C VAL A 41 -12.14 9.34 -6.69
N ARG A 42 -12.55 9.50 -5.42
CA ARG A 42 -11.65 9.95 -4.34
C ARG A 42 -10.53 8.95 -4.03
N LEU A 43 -10.68 7.68 -4.42
CA LEU A 43 -9.64 6.66 -4.26
C LEU A 43 -8.57 6.73 -5.35
N ALA A 44 -8.84 7.37 -6.49
CA ALA A 44 -7.87 7.41 -7.59
C ALA A 44 -6.59 8.20 -7.25
N PRO A 45 -6.65 9.42 -6.66
CA PRO A 45 -5.45 10.15 -6.28
C PRO A 45 -4.50 9.39 -5.33
N PRO A 46 -4.95 8.80 -4.20
CA PRO A 46 -4.07 7.99 -3.36
C PRO A 46 -3.52 6.77 -4.10
N GLY A 47 -4.32 6.14 -4.98
CA GLY A 47 -3.85 5.05 -5.83
C GLY A 47 -2.65 5.43 -6.70
N LEU A 48 -2.72 6.58 -7.37
CA LEU A 48 -1.62 7.10 -8.18
C LEU A 48 -0.39 7.46 -7.34
N ILE A 49 -0.59 8.10 -6.19
CA ILE A 49 0.49 8.43 -5.25
C ILE A 49 1.20 7.16 -4.80
N TYR A 50 0.44 6.10 -4.49
CA TYR A 50 1.00 4.83 -4.03
C TYR A 50 1.81 4.14 -5.14
N LEU A 51 1.36 4.17 -6.40
CA LEU A 51 2.13 3.65 -7.53
C LEU A 51 3.46 4.40 -7.72
N ILE A 52 3.46 5.73 -7.60
CA ILE A 52 4.67 6.55 -7.66
C ILE A 52 5.61 6.22 -6.50
N ALA A 53 5.06 6.12 -5.28
CA ALA A 53 5.83 5.77 -4.10
C ALA A 53 6.44 4.36 -4.21
N ALA A 54 5.68 3.38 -4.70
CA ALA A 54 6.16 2.03 -4.96
C ALA A 54 7.34 2.02 -5.93
N PHE A 55 7.26 2.78 -7.02
CA PHE A 55 8.39 2.95 -7.95
C PHE A 55 9.63 3.48 -7.24
N GLY A 56 9.49 4.51 -6.40
CA GLY A 56 10.61 5.05 -5.62
C GLY A 56 11.18 4.04 -4.62
N LEU A 57 10.33 3.26 -3.95
CA LEU A 57 10.75 2.20 -3.02
C LEU A 57 11.51 1.09 -3.75
N PHE A 58 11.09 0.68 -4.95
CA PHE A 58 11.83 -0.27 -5.78
C PHE A 58 13.20 0.23 -6.20
N ARG A 59 13.38 1.56 -6.30
CA ARG A 59 14.68 2.20 -6.56
C ARG A 59 15.52 2.40 -5.30
N GLY A 60 15.08 1.88 -4.15
CA GLY A 60 15.81 1.96 -2.89
C GLY A 60 15.71 3.31 -2.17
N ALA A 61 14.74 4.17 -2.54
CA ALA A 61 14.53 5.44 -1.86
C ALA A 61 13.93 5.25 -0.45
N ARG A 62 14.80 4.94 0.52
CA ARG A 62 14.41 4.59 1.90
C ARG A 62 13.62 5.69 2.62
N TRP A 63 13.83 6.97 2.28
CA TRP A 63 13.07 8.08 2.87
C TRP A 63 11.56 7.99 2.56
N LEU A 64 11.18 7.44 1.39
CA LEU A 64 9.78 7.23 1.05
C LEU A 64 9.12 6.24 1.99
N ALA A 65 9.84 5.24 2.52
CA ALA A 65 9.27 4.30 3.47
C ALA A 65 8.88 4.98 4.79
N PHE A 66 9.64 5.98 5.24
CA PHE A 66 9.28 6.77 6.43
C PHE A 66 8.02 7.62 6.21
N LEU A 67 7.79 8.13 5.00
CA LEU A 67 6.58 8.88 4.66
C LEU A 67 5.37 7.97 4.43
N MET A 68 5.58 6.86 3.73
CA MET A 68 4.52 5.92 3.39
C MET A 68 4.05 5.13 4.59
N PHE A 69 4.93 4.79 5.54
CA PHE A 69 4.55 4.03 6.73
C PHE A 69 3.33 4.62 7.49
N PRO A 70 3.34 5.89 7.94
CA PRO A 70 2.16 6.47 8.59
C PRO A 70 0.97 6.63 7.63
N ALA A 71 1.21 6.93 6.36
CA ALA A 71 0.14 7.07 5.36
C ALA A 71 -0.62 5.75 5.14
N LEU A 72 0.09 4.62 5.08
CA LEU A 72 -0.48 3.28 4.94
C LEU A 72 -1.22 2.86 6.22
N LEU A 73 -0.72 3.21 7.41
CA LEU A 73 -1.47 2.94 8.65
C LEU A 73 -2.80 3.70 8.69
N ILE A 74 -2.81 4.97 8.31
CA ILE A 74 -4.03 5.77 8.21
C ILE A 74 -4.96 5.18 7.14
N GLY A 75 -4.42 4.86 5.96
CA GLY A 75 -5.16 4.23 4.86
C GLY A 75 -5.80 2.90 5.26
N ALA A 76 -5.07 2.06 6.00
CA ALA A 76 -5.55 0.77 6.49
C ALA A 76 -6.72 0.93 7.45
N VAL A 77 -6.62 1.84 8.43
CA VAL A 77 -7.68 2.10 9.42
C VAL A 77 -8.92 2.69 8.76
N LEU A 78 -8.75 3.70 7.90
CA LEU A 78 -9.87 4.34 7.20
C LEU A 78 -10.57 3.31 6.30
N SER A 79 -9.83 2.56 5.49
CA SER A 79 -10.39 1.55 4.60
C SER A 79 -11.09 0.43 5.36
N PHE A 80 -10.54 -0.01 6.50
CA PHE A 80 -11.22 -0.99 7.35
C PHE A 80 -12.59 -0.48 7.83
N GLY A 81 -12.69 0.80 8.22
CA GLY A 81 -13.95 1.42 8.63
C GLY A 81 -15.04 1.42 7.54
N PHE A 82 -14.64 1.50 6.26
CA PHE A 82 -15.57 1.45 5.12
C PHE A 82 -15.85 0.04 4.58
N SER A 83 -15.17 -1.00 5.10
CA SER A 83 -15.28 -2.36 4.61
C SER A 83 -16.63 -3.04 4.88
N GLY A 84 -17.43 -2.51 5.81
CA GLY A 84 -18.75 -3.04 6.17
C GLY A 84 -19.82 -2.95 5.08
N GLY A 85 -19.54 -2.25 3.97
CA GLY A 85 -20.49 -2.06 2.88
C GLY A 85 -21.56 -0.99 3.15
N GLY A 86 -22.25 -0.55 2.10
CA GLY A 86 -23.29 0.50 2.16
C GLY A 86 -23.00 1.74 1.29
N GLY A 87 -21.80 1.84 0.73
CA GLY A 87 -21.40 2.87 -0.25
C GLY A 87 -21.47 2.39 -1.70
N ALA A 88 -21.03 3.26 -2.61
CA ALA A 88 -20.89 2.95 -4.03
C ALA A 88 -19.65 2.08 -4.32
N VAL A 89 -18.64 2.13 -3.44
CA VAL A 89 -17.47 1.24 -3.52
C VAL A 89 -17.79 -0.08 -2.79
N PRO A 90 -17.56 -1.24 -3.43
CA PRO A 90 -17.79 -2.52 -2.77
C PRO A 90 -16.92 -2.73 -1.52
N GLY A 91 -17.51 -3.24 -0.44
CA GLY A 91 -16.79 -3.46 0.83
C GLY A 91 -15.55 -4.37 0.72
N TRP A 92 -15.55 -5.32 -0.22
CA TRP A 92 -14.39 -6.17 -0.49
C TRP A 92 -13.18 -5.36 -0.98
N ALA A 93 -13.39 -4.27 -1.71
CA ALA A 93 -12.31 -3.44 -2.23
C ALA A 93 -11.62 -2.70 -1.08
N TYR A 94 -12.41 -2.15 -0.15
CA TYR A 94 -11.91 -1.55 1.08
C TYR A 94 -11.17 -2.55 1.98
N ALA A 95 -11.70 -3.77 2.14
CA ALA A 95 -11.02 -4.82 2.88
C ALA A 95 -9.67 -5.21 2.26
N ALA A 96 -9.61 -5.33 0.91
CA ALA A 96 -8.39 -5.65 0.19
C ALA A 96 -7.34 -4.54 0.29
N ILE A 97 -7.75 -3.27 0.15
CA ILE A 97 -6.88 -2.10 0.35
C ILE A 97 -6.33 -2.11 1.78
N SER A 98 -7.20 -2.28 2.78
CA SER A 98 -6.80 -2.28 4.18
C SER A 98 -5.75 -3.36 4.48
N ALA A 99 -5.96 -4.58 3.97
CA ALA A 99 -5.02 -5.68 4.13
C ALA A 99 -3.68 -5.39 3.44
N ALA A 100 -3.69 -4.87 2.20
CA ALA A 100 -2.47 -4.53 1.47
C ALA A 100 -1.67 -3.43 2.20
N ASP A 101 -2.35 -2.39 2.70
CA ASP A 101 -1.74 -1.29 3.43
C ASP A 101 -1.13 -1.75 4.75
N ALA A 102 -1.85 -2.57 5.52
CA ALA A 102 -1.36 -3.11 6.80
C ALA A 102 -0.14 -4.02 6.61
N LEU A 103 -0.16 -4.90 5.60
CA LEU A 103 0.97 -5.77 5.26
C LEU A 103 2.17 -4.93 4.78
N ALA A 104 1.94 -3.93 3.92
CA ALA A 104 2.99 -3.04 3.45
C ALA A 104 3.64 -2.29 4.61
N ALA A 105 2.84 -1.73 5.53
CA ALA A 105 3.32 -1.06 6.73
C ALA A 105 4.12 -2.01 7.63
N GLY A 106 3.66 -3.26 7.82
CA GLY A 106 4.39 -4.28 8.56
C GLY A 106 5.76 -4.59 7.95
N CYS A 107 5.83 -4.81 6.63
CA CYS A 107 7.10 -4.99 5.92
C CYS A 107 8.02 -3.76 6.04
N MET A 108 7.48 -2.54 5.93
CA MET A 108 8.25 -1.31 6.14
C MET A 108 8.79 -1.22 7.56
N PHE A 109 7.99 -1.57 8.57
CA PHE A 109 8.43 -1.55 9.96
C PHE A 109 9.65 -2.44 10.18
N PHE A 110 9.59 -3.70 9.75
CA PHE A 110 10.72 -4.63 9.87
C PHE A 110 11.94 -4.23 9.02
N ALA A 111 11.72 -3.59 7.86
CA ALA A 111 12.81 -3.07 7.03
C ALA A 111 13.46 -1.81 7.63
N LEU A 112 12.68 -0.98 8.33
CA LEU A 112 13.13 0.29 8.88
C LEU A 112 13.78 0.11 10.27
N TRP A 113 13.22 -0.77 11.10
CA TRP A 113 13.68 -1.07 12.45
C TRP A 113 13.95 -2.58 12.63
N PRO A 114 15.04 -3.12 12.05
CA PRO A 114 15.39 -4.53 12.21
C PRO A 114 15.64 -4.86 13.69
N THR A 115 14.94 -5.85 14.23
CA THR A 115 15.28 -6.47 15.51
C THR A 115 16.54 -7.30 15.31
N ARG A 116 17.60 -6.95 16.04
CA ARG A 116 18.90 -7.63 16.00
C ARG A 116 18.82 -9.04 16.60
#